data_AF-A0A7Z9L9I1-F1
#
_entry.id   AF-A0A7Z9L9I1-F1
#
_cell.length_a   1.000
_cell.length_b   1.000
_cell.length_c   1.000
_cell.angle_alpha   90.00
_cell.angle_beta   90.00
_cell.angle_gamma   90.00
#
_symmetry.space_group_name_H-M   'P 1'
#
loop_
_entity.id
_entity.type
_entity.pdbx_description
1 polymer ?
#
loop_
_entity_poly.entity_id
_entity_poly.type
_entity_poly.pdbx_seq_one_letter_code
_entity_poly.pdbx_strand_id
1 'polypeptide(L)'
;MNKILSITALVLLGCKSLLAAPNIVFIYTDDQAPFAVNAAGDTRFITPHIDRIFHEGAHLTNSFVTTPVCSPARVGLIASRYGTEMGITDWINPGPEASLGLRPGTPTWPQLLANAGYRNGLFGKWHLGTKDKYHPTKFGYHTFLGIRSGGCPPKNPVLELANGRIKKFAGYTCDIFTDHALEFIKQNQQRPFLLSLHFRAPHAAWLPVRPEDWEPFKKLDPVIPNPDYPNLNIPLIKKRTREYLAAVKSVDRNVGRVLGLLEELKLADNTVVVFTSDHGYNLGEHG
;
A
#
# COMPACT_ATOMS: atom_id res chain seq x y z
N MET A 1 -65.24 -36.49 21.79
CA MET A 1 -63.93 -36.90 21.23
C MET A 1 -63.31 -35.69 20.53
N ASN A 2 -62.50 -34.92 21.24
CA ASN A 2 -61.87 -33.70 20.72
C ASN A 2 -60.54 -34.05 20.03
N LYS A 3 -60.47 -33.86 18.71
CA LYS A 3 -59.20 -33.90 17.97
C LYS A 3 -58.66 -32.48 17.86
N ILE A 4 -57.60 -32.21 18.61
CA ILE A 4 -56.79 -30.99 18.50
C ILE A 4 -55.88 -31.17 17.28
N LEU A 5 -56.07 -30.36 16.24
CA LEU A 5 -55.11 -30.20 15.15
C LEU A 5 -53.91 -29.42 15.68
N SER A 6 -52.74 -30.05 15.69
CA SER A 6 -51.47 -29.38 15.95
C SER A 6 -50.91 -28.88 14.62
N ILE A 7 -50.88 -27.56 14.43
CA ILE A 7 -50.24 -26.91 13.27
C ILE A 7 -48.77 -26.70 13.65
N THR A 8 -47.89 -27.55 13.12
CA THR A 8 -46.45 -27.34 13.20
C THR A 8 -46.06 -26.26 12.20
N ALA A 9 -45.82 -25.05 12.68
CA ALA A 9 -45.23 -23.99 11.88
C ALA A 9 -43.77 -24.34 11.60
N LEU A 10 -43.49 -24.84 10.40
CA LEU A 10 -42.14 -25.06 9.90
C LEU A 10 -41.54 -23.67 9.62
N VAL A 11 -40.78 -23.14 10.58
CA VAL A 11 -39.93 -21.95 10.35
C VAL A 11 -38.84 -22.38 9.39
N LEU A 12 -39.06 -22.10 8.10
CA LEU A 12 -38.00 -22.08 7.10
C LEU A 12 -37.02 -20.97 7.52
N LEU A 13 -36.00 -21.33 8.31
CA LEU A 13 -34.77 -20.56 8.39
C LEU A 13 -34.13 -20.61 7.00
N GLY A 14 -34.57 -19.70 6.14
CA GLY A 14 -33.85 -19.35 4.93
C GLY A 14 -32.49 -18.85 5.38
N CYS A 15 -31.50 -19.74 5.37
CA CYS A 15 -30.10 -19.39 5.49
C CYS A 15 -29.71 -18.64 4.21
N LYS A 16 -30.15 -17.38 4.09
CA LYS A 16 -29.35 -16.40 3.37
C LYS A 16 -28.08 -16.31 4.20
N SER A 17 -27.08 -17.09 3.81
CA SER A 17 -25.69 -16.68 3.95
C SER A 17 -25.63 -15.28 3.34
N LEU A 18 -25.86 -14.25 4.17
CA LEU A 18 -25.47 -12.90 3.84
C LEU A 18 -23.95 -13.03 3.78
N LEU A 19 -23.40 -13.16 2.57
CA LEU A 19 -21.95 -13.29 2.38
C LEU A 19 -21.28 -12.26 3.30
N ALA A 20 -20.50 -12.75 4.25
CA ALA A 20 -19.85 -11.90 5.23
C ALA A 20 -19.06 -10.84 4.47
N ALA A 21 -19.23 -9.56 4.83
CA ALA A 21 -18.54 -8.47 4.16
C ALA A 21 -17.04 -8.79 4.04
N PRO A 22 -16.44 -8.70 2.84
CA PRO A 22 -15.07 -9.14 2.64
C PRO A 22 -14.10 -8.21 3.34
N ASN A 23 -12.94 -8.72 3.74
CA ASN A 23 -11.84 -7.85 4.13
C ASN A 23 -11.28 -7.15 2.88
N ILE A 24 -10.63 -6.01 3.07
CA ILE A 24 -9.94 -5.28 2.00
C ILE A 24 -8.49 -5.08 2.44
N VAL A 25 -7.56 -5.56 1.62
CA VAL A 25 -6.13 -5.33 1.77
C VAL A 25 -5.68 -4.48 0.58
N PHE A 26 -5.43 -3.20 0.83
CA PHE A 26 -5.00 -2.22 -0.15
C PHE A 26 -3.50 -1.97 -0.01
N ILE A 27 -2.71 -2.56 -0.89
CA ILE A 27 -1.26 -2.43 -0.94
C ILE A 27 -0.91 -1.33 -1.94
N TYR A 28 -0.19 -0.32 -1.46
CA TYR A 28 0.11 0.87 -2.24
C TYR A 28 1.58 1.24 -2.13
N THR A 29 2.29 1.22 -3.25
CA THR A 29 3.72 1.55 -3.32
C THR A 29 3.95 3.00 -3.68
N ASP A 30 5.19 3.45 -3.51
CA ASP A 30 5.64 4.82 -3.78
C ASP A 30 6.76 4.73 -4.82
N ASP A 31 6.61 5.38 -5.97
CA ASP A 31 7.58 5.33 -7.09
C ASP A 31 7.72 3.96 -7.81
N GLN A 32 6.78 3.03 -7.65
CA GLN A 32 6.83 1.76 -8.40
C GLN A 32 6.29 1.93 -9.83
N ALA A 33 7.15 1.68 -10.81
CA ALA A 33 6.80 1.75 -12.22
C ALA A 33 5.89 0.58 -12.64
N PRO A 34 5.04 0.73 -13.66
CA PRO A 34 4.15 -0.36 -14.11
C PRO A 34 4.91 -1.59 -14.63
N PHE A 35 6.12 -1.39 -15.17
CA PHE A 35 7.00 -2.48 -15.62
C PHE A 35 7.77 -3.14 -14.46
N ALA A 36 7.68 -2.60 -13.24
CA ALA A 36 8.50 -3.03 -12.11
C ALA A 36 7.96 -4.26 -11.37
N VAL A 37 7.54 -5.26 -12.14
CA VAL A 37 7.11 -6.59 -11.69
C VAL A 37 7.43 -7.59 -12.80
N ASN A 38 7.79 -8.82 -12.45
CA ASN A 38 8.16 -9.84 -13.42
C ASN A 38 7.00 -10.17 -14.37
N ALA A 39 5.77 -10.25 -13.83
CA ALA A 39 4.57 -10.50 -14.61
C ALA A 39 4.28 -9.43 -15.70
N ALA A 40 4.91 -8.26 -15.63
CA ALA A 40 4.83 -7.22 -16.66
C ALA A 40 5.86 -7.42 -17.80
N GLY A 41 6.68 -8.48 -17.73
CA GLY A 41 7.58 -8.92 -18.81
C GLY A 41 9.07 -8.68 -18.57
N ASP A 42 9.47 -8.02 -17.48
CA ASP A 42 10.88 -7.81 -17.15
C ASP A 42 11.37 -8.83 -16.12
N THR A 43 12.10 -9.84 -16.60
CA THR A 43 12.59 -10.96 -15.80
C THR A 43 13.66 -10.59 -14.78
N ARG A 44 14.17 -9.35 -14.81
CA ARG A 44 15.10 -8.87 -13.77
C ARG A 44 14.39 -8.68 -12.44
N PHE A 45 13.09 -8.39 -12.44
CA PHE A 45 12.30 -8.30 -11.22
C PHE A 45 12.07 -9.70 -10.64
N ILE A 46 12.30 -9.86 -9.34
CA ILE A 46 12.04 -11.09 -8.60
C ILE A 46 10.85 -10.81 -7.69
N THR A 47 9.64 -11.00 -8.22
CA THR A 47 8.38 -10.58 -7.57
C THR A 47 7.30 -11.68 -7.49
N PRO A 48 7.64 -12.93 -7.08
CA PRO A 48 6.71 -14.05 -7.16
C PRO A 48 5.38 -13.84 -6.40
N HIS A 49 5.35 -13.01 -5.36
CA HIS A 49 4.14 -12.76 -4.59
C HIS A 49 3.24 -11.70 -5.22
N ILE A 50 3.81 -10.66 -5.83
CA ILE A 50 3.06 -9.69 -6.62
C ILE A 50 2.59 -10.35 -7.94
N ASP A 51 3.44 -11.16 -8.57
CA ASP A 51 3.08 -11.93 -9.77
C ASP A 51 1.91 -12.88 -9.49
N ARG A 52 1.85 -13.45 -8.28
CA ARG A 52 0.71 -14.25 -7.86
C ARG A 52 -0.60 -13.46 -7.86
N ILE A 53 -0.61 -12.23 -7.32
CA ILE A 53 -1.80 -11.35 -7.37
C ILE A 53 -2.19 -11.08 -8.84
N PHE A 54 -1.19 -10.86 -9.69
CA PHE A 54 -1.40 -10.62 -11.13
C PHE A 54 -2.04 -11.83 -11.82
N HIS A 55 -1.59 -13.05 -11.53
CA HIS A 55 -2.03 -14.27 -12.21
C HIS A 55 -3.32 -14.87 -11.65
N GLU A 56 -3.58 -14.73 -10.34
CA GLU A 56 -4.78 -15.26 -9.68
C GLU A 56 -5.94 -14.27 -9.64
N GLY A 57 -5.69 -12.99 -9.95
CA GLY A 57 -6.65 -11.90 -9.90
C GLY A 57 -7.00 -11.32 -11.27
N ALA A 58 -7.38 -10.04 -11.25
CA ALA A 58 -7.61 -9.24 -12.45
C ALA A 58 -6.50 -8.19 -12.60
N HIS A 59 -5.89 -8.12 -13.79
CA HIS A 59 -4.91 -7.10 -14.12
C HIS A 59 -5.52 -6.01 -15.00
N LEU A 60 -5.47 -4.77 -14.53
CA LEU A 60 -5.94 -3.58 -15.26
C LEU A 60 -4.76 -2.92 -15.99
N THR A 61 -4.58 -3.27 -17.27
CA THR A 61 -3.50 -2.77 -18.12
C THR A 61 -3.54 -1.24 -18.31
N ASN A 62 -4.74 -0.67 -18.31
CA ASN A 62 -5.00 0.77 -18.48
C ASN A 62 -5.49 1.37 -17.15
N SER A 63 -4.65 1.32 -16.12
CA SER A 63 -4.91 1.91 -14.80
C SER A 63 -4.05 3.16 -14.60
N PHE A 64 -4.69 4.31 -14.38
CA PHE A 64 -4.01 5.60 -14.31
C PHE A 64 -4.24 6.28 -12.96
N VAL A 65 -3.18 6.88 -12.43
CA VAL A 65 -3.27 7.82 -11.31
C VAL A 65 -3.66 9.20 -11.83
N THR A 66 -4.32 10.00 -11.01
CA THR A 66 -4.81 11.33 -11.41
C THR A 66 -3.69 12.33 -11.69
N THR A 67 -2.51 12.12 -11.11
CA THR A 67 -1.34 12.99 -11.24
C THR A 67 -0.09 12.16 -10.98
N PRO A 68 0.99 12.26 -11.78
CA PRO A 68 2.21 11.47 -11.60
C PRO A 68 3.11 12.04 -10.48
N VAL A 69 2.52 12.37 -9.32
CA VAL A 69 3.18 12.91 -8.13
C VAL A 69 2.47 12.40 -6.87
N CYS A 70 3.25 12.01 -5.85
CA CYS A 70 2.76 11.35 -4.63
C CYS A 70 1.54 11.98 -3.95
N SER A 71 1.60 13.24 -3.47
CA SER A 71 0.49 13.86 -2.74
C SER A 71 -0.81 13.98 -3.55
N PRO A 72 -0.84 14.53 -4.77
CA PRO A 72 -2.06 14.61 -5.57
C PRO A 72 -2.60 13.23 -5.98
N ALA A 73 -1.74 12.24 -6.26
CA ALA A 73 -2.19 10.86 -6.49
C ALA A 73 -2.89 10.26 -5.26
N ARG A 74 -2.33 10.51 -4.06
CA ARG A 74 -2.93 10.09 -2.78
C ARG A 74 -4.24 10.81 -2.48
N VAL A 75 -4.41 12.07 -2.92
CA VAL A 75 -5.71 12.76 -2.88
C VAL A 75 -6.72 12.04 -3.77
N GLY A 76 -6.33 11.74 -5.02
CA GLY A 76 -7.15 10.96 -5.95
C GLY A 76 -7.60 9.64 -5.35
N LEU A 77 -6.67 8.89 -4.75
CA LEU A 77 -6.96 7.62 -4.08
C LEU A 77 -7.92 7.80 -2.90
N ILE A 78 -7.63 8.69 -1.95
CA ILE A 78 -8.34 8.76 -0.66
C ILE A 78 -9.68 9.48 -0.77
N ALA A 79 -9.73 10.58 -1.52
CA ALA A 79 -10.90 11.45 -1.60
C ALA A 79 -11.71 11.27 -2.89
N SER A 80 -11.21 10.51 -3.87
CA SER A 80 -11.85 10.36 -5.18
C SER A 80 -12.10 11.70 -5.88
N ARG A 81 -11.15 12.64 -5.71
CA ARG A 81 -11.15 13.99 -6.28
C ARG A 81 -9.78 14.30 -6.87
N TYR A 82 -9.75 15.14 -7.90
CA TYR A 82 -8.48 15.60 -8.44
C TYR A 82 -7.74 16.48 -7.43
N GLY A 83 -6.41 16.39 -7.39
CA GLY A 83 -5.59 17.24 -6.53
C GLY A 83 -5.85 18.74 -6.73
N THR A 84 -6.13 19.15 -7.96
CA THR A 84 -6.52 20.52 -8.34
C THR A 84 -7.80 20.99 -7.67
N GLU A 85 -8.81 20.13 -7.53
CA GLU A 85 -10.07 20.47 -6.83
C GLU A 85 -9.87 20.68 -5.31
N MET A 86 -8.78 20.11 -4.78
CA MET A 86 -8.43 20.13 -3.37
C MET A 86 -7.28 21.10 -3.04
N GLY A 87 -6.72 21.78 -4.04
CA GLY A 87 -5.59 22.70 -3.88
C GLY A 87 -4.28 22.00 -3.51
N ILE A 88 -4.15 20.70 -3.77
CA ILE A 88 -2.93 19.91 -3.58
C ILE A 88 -2.48 19.46 -4.96
N THR A 89 -1.63 20.26 -5.61
CA THR A 89 -1.24 20.09 -7.01
C THR A 89 0.16 19.53 -7.20
N ASP A 90 0.95 19.48 -6.14
CA ASP A 90 2.31 18.93 -6.12
C ASP A 90 2.55 18.19 -4.79
N TRP A 91 3.73 17.61 -4.63
CA TRP A 91 4.15 16.98 -3.39
C TRP A 91 4.12 18.01 -2.24
N ILE A 92 3.44 17.69 -1.15
CA ILE A 92 3.36 18.61 -0.01
C ILE A 92 4.73 18.67 0.66
N ASN A 93 5.37 19.83 0.56
CA ASN A 93 6.66 20.09 1.19
C ASN A 93 6.46 20.50 2.65
N PRO A 94 6.91 19.68 3.64
CA PRO A 94 6.63 19.93 5.04
C PRO A 94 7.25 21.21 5.59
N GLY A 95 8.18 21.86 4.88
CA GLY A 95 8.73 23.17 5.23
C GLY A 95 7.78 24.32 4.83
N PRO A 96 7.87 24.81 3.58
CA PRO A 96 7.08 25.95 3.10
C PRO A 96 5.56 25.71 3.11
N GLU A 97 5.11 24.45 3.03
CA GLU A 97 3.70 24.08 2.93
C GLU A 97 3.21 23.33 4.17
N ALA A 98 3.80 23.58 5.33
CA ALA A 98 3.42 22.93 6.60
C ALA A 98 1.92 23.06 6.94
N SER A 99 1.23 24.07 6.40
CA SER A 99 -0.21 24.28 6.56
C SER A 99 -1.07 23.60 5.50
N LEU A 100 -0.50 23.05 4.43
CA LEU A 100 -1.21 22.36 3.35
C LEU A 100 -1.51 20.90 3.74
N GLY A 101 -2.66 20.41 3.31
CA GLY A 101 -3.13 19.06 3.60
C GLY A 101 -4.58 18.86 3.20
N LEU A 102 -5.02 17.59 3.21
CA LEU A 102 -6.39 17.24 2.84
C LEU A 102 -7.37 17.94 3.79
N ARG A 103 -8.32 18.69 3.24
CA ARG A 103 -9.25 19.51 4.03
C ARG A 103 -10.04 18.64 5.02
N PRO A 104 -10.11 18.96 6.32
CA PRO A 104 -10.96 18.24 7.26
C PRO A 104 -12.42 18.22 6.79
N GLY A 105 -13.12 17.10 7.01
CA GLY A 105 -14.49 16.93 6.54
C GLY A 105 -14.62 16.56 5.05
N THR A 106 -13.51 16.45 4.30
CA THR A 106 -13.55 15.86 2.95
C THR A 106 -14.07 14.42 3.04
N PRO A 107 -15.11 14.04 2.26
CA PRO A 107 -15.53 12.65 2.17
C PRO A 107 -14.40 11.76 1.64
N THR A 108 -14.19 10.61 2.28
CA THR A 108 -13.15 9.67 1.88
C THR A 108 -13.71 8.25 1.90
N TRP A 109 -13.27 7.39 0.99
CA TRP A 109 -13.75 6.01 0.95
C TRP A 109 -13.40 5.20 2.22
N PRO A 110 -12.27 5.43 2.96
CA PRO A 110 -12.07 4.77 4.24
C PRO A 110 -13.10 5.25 5.27
N GLN A 111 -13.50 6.52 5.26
CA GLN A 111 -14.57 6.99 6.15
C GLN A 111 -15.91 6.31 5.84
N LEU A 112 -16.22 6.08 4.57
CA LEU A 112 -17.42 5.35 4.17
C LEU A 112 -17.39 3.89 4.67
N LEU A 113 -16.25 3.20 4.53
CA LEU A 113 -16.08 1.83 5.06
C LEU A 113 -16.17 1.78 6.59
N ALA A 114 -15.56 2.74 7.28
CA ALA A 114 -15.67 2.85 8.74
C ALA A 114 -17.13 2.98 9.18
N ASN A 115 -17.91 3.84 8.50
CA ASN A 115 -19.33 4.00 8.76
C ASN A 115 -20.15 2.73 8.44
N ALA A 116 -19.66 1.88 7.53
CA ALA A 116 -20.24 0.57 7.22
C ALA A 116 -19.80 -0.55 8.18
N GLY A 117 -19.05 -0.23 9.24
CA GLY A 117 -18.65 -1.19 10.28
C GLY A 117 -17.27 -1.83 10.09
N TYR A 118 -16.50 -1.40 9.09
CA TYR A 118 -15.13 -1.89 8.91
C TYR A 118 -14.20 -1.34 9.99
N ARG A 119 -13.28 -2.19 10.46
CA ARG A 119 -12.11 -1.70 11.17
C ARG A 119 -11.04 -1.29 10.16
N ASN A 120 -10.58 -0.05 10.23
CA ASN A 120 -9.62 0.48 9.27
C ASN A 120 -8.27 0.77 9.90
N GLY A 121 -7.20 0.28 9.30
CA GLY A 121 -5.81 0.54 9.70
C GLY A 121 -4.99 1.05 8.52
N LEU A 122 -4.17 2.09 8.73
CA LEU A 122 -3.18 2.55 7.77
C LEU A 122 -1.78 2.34 8.32
N PHE A 123 -0.95 1.62 7.56
CA PHE A 123 0.44 1.34 7.90
C PHE A 123 1.34 1.88 6.79
N GLY A 124 2.07 2.95 7.07
CA GLY A 124 3.06 3.54 6.17
C GLY A 124 2.81 5.01 5.81
N LYS A 125 2.95 5.37 4.52
CA LYS A 125 2.96 6.76 4.04
C LYS A 125 1.54 7.32 3.90
N TRP A 126 1.28 8.44 4.57
CA TRP A 126 0.07 9.23 4.42
C TRP A 126 0.23 10.36 3.39
N HIS A 127 1.14 11.29 3.66
CA HIS A 127 1.52 12.42 2.79
C HIS A 127 0.37 13.33 2.29
N LEU A 128 -0.66 13.49 3.12
CA LEU A 128 -1.78 14.41 2.90
C LEU A 128 -1.87 15.51 3.97
N GLY A 129 -0.70 15.93 4.48
CA GLY A 129 -0.55 16.98 5.48
C GLY A 129 -0.03 16.46 6.83
N THR A 130 0.73 17.29 7.53
CA THR A 130 1.47 16.90 8.75
C THR A 130 0.78 17.31 10.06
N LYS A 131 -0.04 18.37 10.03
CA LYS A 131 -0.79 18.86 11.21
C LYS A 131 -1.87 17.87 11.64
N ASP A 132 -2.25 17.89 12.92
CA ASP A 132 -3.22 16.95 13.51
C ASP A 132 -4.61 16.99 12.86
N LYS A 133 -5.02 18.16 12.35
CA LYS A 133 -6.27 18.28 11.58
C LYS A 133 -6.25 17.47 10.27
N TYR A 134 -5.07 17.11 9.78
CA TYR A 134 -4.85 16.31 8.57
C TYR A 134 -4.49 14.86 8.86
N HIS A 135 -4.51 14.43 10.11
CA HIS A 135 -4.13 13.07 10.52
C HIS A 135 -5.06 12.02 9.90
N PRO A 136 -4.59 10.82 9.49
CA PRO A 136 -5.43 9.76 8.95
C PRO A 136 -6.68 9.43 9.79
N THR A 137 -6.61 9.59 11.11
CA THR A 137 -7.77 9.32 11.98
C THR A 137 -8.91 10.33 11.85
N LYS A 138 -8.70 11.44 11.12
CA LYS A 138 -9.76 12.37 10.70
C LYS A 138 -10.44 11.94 9.39
N PHE A 139 -9.95 10.87 8.76
CA PHE A 139 -10.35 10.41 7.43
C PHE A 139 -10.64 8.90 7.41
N GLY A 140 -11.31 8.39 8.45
CA GLY A 140 -11.81 7.02 8.47
C GLY A 140 -10.84 5.93 8.92
N TYR A 141 -9.62 6.26 9.34
CA TYR A 141 -8.70 5.28 9.92
C TYR A 141 -8.82 5.23 11.44
N HIS A 142 -8.92 4.03 12.01
CA HIS A 142 -8.99 3.83 13.46
C HIS A 142 -7.62 3.58 14.08
N THR A 143 -6.65 3.18 13.26
CA THR A 143 -5.29 2.86 13.68
C THR A 143 -4.34 3.35 12.60
N PHE A 144 -3.29 4.02 13.03
CA PHE A 144 -2.24 4.52 12.14
C PHE A 144 -0.88 4.14 12.72
N LEU A 145 0.01 3.67 11.86
CA LEU A 145 1.44 3.67 12.13
C LEU A 145 2.17 4.07 10.87
N GLY A 146 3.04 5.07 10.96
CA GLY A 146 3.79 5.47 9.77
C GLY A 146 4.25 6.91 9.79
N ILE A 147 4.24 7.51 8.61
CA ILE A 147 4.69 8.89 8.39
C ILE A 147 3.57 9.73 7.79
N ARG A 148 3.41 10.93 8.34
CA ARG A 148 2.55 11.97 7.74
C ARG A 148 3.25 12.74 6.62
N SER A 149 4.58 12.77 6.63
CA SER A 149 5.43 13.40 5.62
C SER A 149 5.61 12.52 4.37
N GLY A 150 6.33 13.05 3.38
CA GLY A 150 6.54 12.39 2.09
C GLY A 150 7.61 11.30 2.04
N GLY A 151 8.43 11.17 3.08
CA GLY A 151 9.50 10.19 3.07
C GLY A 151 10.06 9.90 4.46
N CYS A 152 10.72 8.74 4.56
CA CYS A 152 11.53 8.33 5.69
C CYS A 152 12.69 7.44 5.20
N PRO A 153 13.75 7.25 6.00
CA PRO A 153 14.82 6.33 5.65
C PRO A 153 14.29 4.90 5.46
N PRO A 154 14.91 4.08 4.57
CA PRO A 154 14.51 2.68 4.38
C PRO A 154 14.87 1.76 5.56
N LYS A 155 15.67 2.26 6.52
CA LYS A 155 16.03 1.54 7.75
C LYS A 155 16.08 2.50 8.94
N ASN A 156 15.70 1.98 10.10
CA ASN A 156 15.60 2.68 11.38
C ASN A 156 14.74 3.95 11.33
N PRO A 157 13.50 3.88 10.83
CA PRO A 157 12.65 5.05 10.64
C PRO A 157 12.17 5.63 11.97
N VAL A 158 11.82 6.91 11.95
CA VAL A 158 11.05 7.57 13.00
C VAL A 158 9.60 7.60 12.56
N LEU A 159 8.72 6.92 13.29
CA LEU A 159 7.33 6.71 12.93
C LEU A 159 6.40 7.17 14.05
N GLU A 160 5.20 7.57 13.66
CA GLU A 160 4.08 7.75 14.58
C GLU A 160 3.43 6.40 14.87
N LEU A 161 3.10 6.17 16.14
CA LEU A 161 2.35 5.03 16.64
C LEU A 161 0.85 5.36 16.74
N ALA A 162 0.01 4.33 16.87
CA ALA A 162 -1.44 4.48 16.98
C ALA A 162 -1.92 5.37 18.15
N ASN A 163 -1.10 5.51 19.20
CA ASN A 163 -1.35 6.39 20.35
C ASN A 163 -0.80 7.82 20.15
N GLY A 164 -0.39 8.19 18.94
CA GLY A 164 0.19 9.49 18.60
C GLY A 164 1.65 9.66 19.03
N ARG A 165 2.26 8.68 19.71
CA ARG A 165 3.67 8.78 20.10
C ARG A 165 4.58 8.61 18.90
N ILE A 166 5.58 9.48 18.80
CA ILE A 166 6.67 9.35 17.84
C ILE A 166 7.75 8.45 18.44
N LYS A 167 8.18 7.43 17.68
CA LYS A 167 9.20 6.45 18.09
C LYS A 167 10.18 6.17 16.96
N LYS A 168 11.46 6.09 17.30
CA LYS A 168 12.48 5.51 16.41
C LYS A 168 12.44 3.99 16.50
N PHE A 169 12.35 3.33 15.35
CA PHE A 169 12.38 1.89 15.25
C PHE A 169 13.78 1.41 14.83
N ALA A 170 14.09 0.17 15.17
CA ALA A 170 15.24 -0.56 14.64
C ALA A 170 14.74 -1.56 13.58
N GLY A 171 15.44 -1.66 12.46
CA GLY A 171 15.06 -2.58 11.36
C GLY A 171 14.63 -1.88 10.08
N TYR A 172 14.17 -2.65 9.10
CA TYR A 172 13.82 -2.17 7.77
C TYR A 172 12.40 -1.63 7.73
N THR A 173 12.20 -0.48 7.10
CA THR A 173 10.93 0.26 7.12
C THR A 173 9.78 -0.55 6.53
N CYS A 174 10.00 -1.25 5.40
CA CYS A 174 8.99 -2.15 4.81
C CYS A 174 8.57 -3.26 5.77
N ASP A 175 9.52 -3.86 6.48
CA ASP A 175 9.20 -4.90 7.46
C ASP A 175 8.41 -4.33 8.62
N ILE A 176 8.82 -3.19 9.17
CA ILE A 176 8.15 -2.57 10.32
C ILE A 176 6.69 -2.24 9.98
N PHE A 177 6.41 -1.68 8.79
CA PHE A 177 5.03 -1.45 8.35
C PHE A 177 4.25 -2.76 8.24
N THR A 178 4.88 -3.79 7.67
CA THR A 178 4.25 -5.10 7.47
C THR A 178 3.99 -5.80 8.80
N ASP A 179 4.93 -5.80 9.75
CA ASP A 179 4.78 -6.42 11.07
C ASP A 179 3.52 -5.90 11.79
N HIS A 180 3.28 -4.60 11.73
CA HIS A 180 2.10 -3.99 12.35
C HIS A 180 0.82 -4.22 11.53
N ALA A 181 0.91 -4.32 10.21
CA ALA A 181 -0.20 -4.73 9.37
C ALA A 181 -0.64 -6.18 9.66
N LEU A 182 0.31 -7.11 9.84
CA LEU A 182 0.04 -8.49 10.21
C LEU A 182 -0.63 -8.59 11.59
N GLU A 183 -0.14 -7.82 12.56
CA GLU A 183 -0.76 -7.73 13.89
C GLU A 183 -2.20 -7.17 13.80
N PHE A 184 -2.41 -6.16 12.97
CA PHE A 184 -3.75 -5.61 12.73
C PHE A 184 -4.70 -6.65 12.14
N ILE A 185 -4.26 -7.46 11.17
CA ILE A 185 -5.08 -8.56 10.62
C ILE A 185 -5.45 -9.55 11.75
N LYS A 186 -4.47 -10.01 12.54
CA LYS A 186 -4.69 -10.96 13.65
C LYS A 186 -5.71 -10.45 14.65
N GLN A 187 -5.63 -9.17 15.03
CA GLN A 187 -6.55 -8.56 15.98
C GLN A 187 -7.97 -8.38 15.44
N ASN A 188 -8.15 -8.37 14.11
CA ASN A 188 -9.43 -8.05 13.47
C ASN A 188 -10.01 -9.20 12.64
N GLN A 189 -9.44 -10.40 12.69
CA GLN A 189 -9.90 -11.57 11.91
C GLN A 189 -11.38 -11.98 12.11
N GLN A 190 -12.05 -11.48 13.16
CA GLN A 190 -13.46 -11.77 13.48
C GLN A 190 -14.43 -10.66 13.03
N ARG A 191 -13.97 -9.65 12.28
CA ARG A 191 -14.78 -8.55 11.74
C ARG A 191 -14.22 -8.08 10.40
N PRO A 192 -15.02 -7.47 9.51
CA PRO A 192 -14.49 -6.91 8.28
C PRO A 192 -13.48 -5.81 8.58
N PHE A 193 -12.36 -5.81 7.86
CA PHE A 193 -11.33 -4.79 8.00
C PHE A 193 -10.86 -4.22 6.67
N LEU A 194 -10.42 -2.96 6.70
CA LEU A 194 -9.58 -2.35 5.70
C LEU A 194 -8.15 -2.26 6.25
N LEU A 195 -7.22 -2.91 5.55
CA LEU A 195 -5.79 -2.70 5.71
C LEU A 195 -5.27 -1.86 4.55
N SER A 196 -4.87 -0.61 4.83
CA SER A 196 -4.11 0.22 3.89
C SER A 196 -2.62 0.11 4.19
N LEU A 197 -1.91 -0.74 3.45
CA LEU A 197 -0.46 -0.93 3.57
C LEU A 197 0.24 -0.06 2.51
N HIS A 198 0.57 1.17 2.91
CA HIS A 198 1.12 2.19 2.03
C HIS A 198 2.64 2.25 2.17
N PHE A 199 3.36 1.43 1.41
CA PHE A 199 4.81 1.44 1.44
C PHE A 199 5.36 2.79 0.99
N ARG A 200 6.47 3.19 1.62
CA ARG A 200 7.37 4.21 1.08
C ARG A 200 8.30 3.62 0.02
N ALA A 201 8.52 2.31 0.00
CA ALA A 201 9.31 1.69 -1.07
C ALA A 201 8.44 1.49 -2.32
N PRO A 202 9.04 1.51 -3.52
CA PRO A 202 10.46 1.72 -3.82
C PRO A 202 10.89 3.20 -4.02
N HIS A 203 10.36 4.20 -3.31
CA HIS A 203 10.89 5.58 -3.38
C HIS A 203 12.36 5.67 -2.95
N ALA A 204 13.13 6.58 -3.55
CA ALA A 204 14.55 6.75 -3.25
C ALA A 204 14.82 7.42 -1.88
N ALA A 205 15.92 7.16 -1.16
CA ALA A 205 16.93 6.12 -1.38
C ALA A 205 16.37 4.69 -1.21
N TRP A 206 16.79 3.78 -2.09
CA TRP A 206 16.32 2.40 -2.16
C TRP A 206 16.96 1.46 -1.13
N LEU A 207 18.20 1.73 -0.73
CA LEU A 207 18.97 0.94 0.23
C LEU A 207 19.11 1.64 1.59
N PRO A 208 19.32 0.87 2.69
CA PRO A 208 19.46 -0.59 2.69
C PRO A 208 18.11 -1.34 2.69
N VAL A 209 18.09 -2.48 2.02
CA VAL A 209 17.10 -3.56 2.18
C VAL A 209 17.74 -4.74 2.93
N ARG A 210 16.98 -5.81 3.20
CA ARG A 210 17.56 -7.00 3.80
C ARG A 210 18.63 -7.64 2.91
N PRO A 211 19.62 -8.35 3.48
CA PRO A 211 20.59 -9.10 2.68
C PRO A 211 19.94 -10.01 1.65
N GLU A 212 18.91 -10.78 2.01
CA GLU A 212 18.21 -11.67 1.07
C GLU A 212 17.49 -10.94 -0.09
N ASP A 213 17.15 -9.66 0.10
CA ASP A 213 16.54 -8.82 -0.93
C ASP A 213 17.61 -8.15 -1.83
N TRP A 214 18.84 -7.97 -1.31
CA TRP A 214 19.95 -7.33 -2.03
C TRP A 214 20.84 -8.32 -2.80
N GLU A 215 21.17 -9.47 -2.20
CA GLU A 215 22.17 -10.39 -2.72
C GLU A 215 21.95 -10.84 -4.18
N PRO A 216 20.70 -11.08 -4.66
CA PRO A 216 20.48 -11.42 -6.07
C PRO A 216 20.96 -10.36 -7.06
N PHE A 217 20.95 -9.09 -6.66
CA PHE A 217 21.23 -7.96 -7.54
C PHE A 217 22.63 -7.41 -7.38
N LYS A 218 23.33 -7.75 -6.29
CA LYS A 218 24.64 -7.20 -5.93
C LYS A 218 25.70 -7.29 -7.03
N LYS A 219 25.68 -8.39 -7.79
CA LYS A 219 26.60 -8.66 -8.92
C LYS A 219 25.93 -8.52 -10.29
N LEU A 220 24.65 -8.13 -10.34
CA LEU A 220 23.96 -7.91 -11.60
C LEU A 220 24.62 -6.76 -12.35
N ASP A 221 24.87 -6.94 -13.64
CA ASP A 221 25.25 -5.87 -14.55
C ASP A 221 24.03 -5.53 -15.44
N PRO A 222 23.22 -4.52 -15.08
CA PRO A 222 22.01 -4.21 -15.83
C PRO A 222 22.35 -3.66 -17.21
N VAL A 223 21.68 -4.18 -18.24
CA VAL A 223 21.65 -3.54 -19.56
C VAL A 223 20.87 -2.24 -19.43
N ILE A 224 21.48 -1.14 -19.83
CA ILE A 224 20.88 0.20 -19.80
C ILE A 224 20.23 0.46 -21.16
N PRO A 225 18.94 0.85 -21.21
CA PRO A 225 18.33 1.27 -22.45
C PRO A 225 19.00 2.55 -22.94
N ASN A 226 19.34 2.61 -24.23
CA ASN A 226 19.96 3.78 -24.88
C ASN A 226 21.27 4.24 -24.21
N PRO A 227 22.30 3.36 -24.12
CA PRO A 227 23.53 3.68 -23.40
C PRO A 227 24.31 4.86 -23.99
N ASP A 228 24.07 5.18 -25.27
CA ASP A 228 24.73 6.26 -26.00
C ASP A 228 24.05 7.63 -25.82
N TYR A 229 23.04 7.74 -24.94
CA TYR A 229 22.36 9.00 -24.70
C TYR A 229 23.33 10.06 -24.13
N PRO A 230 23.33 11.30 -24.65
CA PRO A 230 24.31 12.32 -24.25
C PRO A 230 24.34 12.56 -22.74
N ASN A 231 25.55 12.56 -22.16
CA ASN A 231 25.81 12.81 -20.73
C ASN A 231 25.20 11.77 -19.77
N LEU A 232 24.78 10.60 -20.26
CA LEU A 232 24.24 9.55 -19.41
C LEU A 232 25.33 8.96 -18.50
N ASN A 233 25.12 9.06 -17.18
CA ASN A 233 26.04 8.48 -16.21
C ASN A 233 25.75 6.97 -16.06
N ILE A 234 26.31 6.17 -16.97
CA ILE A 234 26.10 4.71 -17.01
C ILE A 234 26.41 4.01 -15.67
N PRO A 235 27.56 4.27 -14.99
CA PRO A 235 27.82 3.65 -13.69
C PRO A 235 26.76 3.95 -12.63
N LEU A 236 26.26 5.20 -12.61
CA LEU A 236 25.20 5.61 -11.69
C LEU A 236 23.88 4.90 -12.00
N ILE A 237 23.46 4.86 -13.27
CA ILE A 237 22.20 4.21 -13.65
C ILE A 237 22.27 2.72 -13.32
N LYS A 238 23.34 2.01 -13.71
CA LYS A 238 23.53 0.58 -13.36
C LYS A 238 23.44 0.35 -11.85
N LYS A 239 24.03 1.24 -11.04
CA LYS A 239 23.89 1.20 -9.58
C LYS A 239 22.43 1.38 -9.16
N ARG A 240 21.75 2.42 -9.64
CA ARG A 240 20.35 2.72 -9.28
C ARG A 240 19.39 1.60 -9.69
N THR A 241 19.57 1.00 -10.87
CA THR A 241 18.76 -0.14 -11.33
C THR A 241 18.87 -1.32 -10.37
N ARG A 242 20.08 -1.70 -9.93
CA ARG A 242 20.24 -2.75 -8.92
C ARG A 242 19.55 -2.41 -7.60
N GLU A 243 19.72 -1.18 -7.14
CA GLU A 243 19.14 -0.72 -5.87
C GLU A 243 17.60 -0.70 -5.94
N TYR A 244 17.03 -0.28 -7.08
CA TYR A 244 15.60 -0.29 -7.33
C TYR A 244 15.02 -1.72 -7.38
N LEU A 245 15.67 -2.64 -8.11
CA LEU A 245 15.29 -4.06 -8.16
C LEU A 245 15.24 -4.67 -6.75
N ALA A 246 16.22 -4.32 -5.90
CA ALA A 246 16.29 -4.78 -4.53
C ALA A 246 15.18 -4.19 -3.64
N ALA A 247 14.84 -2.91 -3.81
CA ALA A 247 13.72 -2.27 -3.12
C ALA A 247 12.38 -2.89 -3.50
N VAL A 248 12.16 -3.17 -4.79
CA VAL A 248 10.96 -3.85 -5.28
C VAL A 248 10.88 -5.29 -4.73
N LYS A 249 11.99 -6.03 -4.72
CA LYS A 249 12.04 -7.35 -4.08
C LYS A 249 11.69 -7.29 -2.59
N SER A 250 12.14 -6.25 -1.88
CA SER A 250 11.78 -6.05 -0.47
C SER A 250 10.29 -5.75 -0.26
N VAL A 251 9.63 -5.09 -1.22
CA VAL A 251 8.16 -4.93 -1.22
C VAL A 251 7.50 -6.29 -1.42
N ASP A 252 7.90 -7.01 -2.48
CA ASP A 252 7.34 -8.32 -2.83
C ASP A 252 7.41 -9.33 -1.67
N ARG A 253 8.57 -9.44 -1.01
CA ARG A 253 8.71 -10.32 0.17
C ARG A 253 7.68 -9.98 1.25
N ASN A 254 7.42 -8.69 1.48
CA ASN A 254 6.44 -8.26 2.47
C ASN A 254 4.99 -8.44 1.99
N VAL A 255 4.71 -8.32 0.70
CA VAL A 255 3.44 -8.75 0.10
C VAL A 255 3.21 -10.23 0.38
N GLY A 256 4.22 -11.08 0.15
CA GLY A 256 4.16 -12.51 0.44
C GLY A 256 3.83 -12.83 1.90
N ARG A 257 4.37 -12.05 2.85
CA ARG A 257 4.04 -12.20 4.27
C ARG A 257 2.56 -11.90 4.57
N VAL A 258 1.98 -10.90 3.92
CA VAL A 258 0.56 -10.55 4.07
C VAL A 258 -0.31 -11.65 3.46
N LEU A 259 -0.02 -12.06 2.23
CA LEU A 259 -0.77 -13.12 1.55
C LEU A 259 -0.70 -14.45 2.34
N GLY A 260 0.48 -14.84 2.79
CA GLY A 260 0.66 -16.06 3.59
C GLY A 260 -0.10 -16.03 4.92
N LEU A 261 -0.18 -14.87 5.58
CA LEU A 261 -0.99 -14.75 6.80
C LEU A 261 -2.49 -14.85 6.51
N LEU A 262 -2.98 -14.27 5.39
CA LEU A 262 -4.38 -14.41 5.00
C LEU A 262 -4.76 -15.88 4.77
N GLU A 263 -3.84 -16.68 4.20
CA GLU A 263 -4.04 -18.12 4.03
C GLU A 263 -4.01 -18.87 5.37
N GLU A 264 -3.01 -18.58 6.21
CA GLU A 264 -2.86 -19.17 7.55
C GLU A 264 -4.13 -19.00 8.39
N LEU A 265 -4.72 -17.79 8.35
CA LEU A 265 -5.92 -17.44 9.10
C LEU A 265 -7.23 -17.81 8.37
N LYS A 266 -7.16 -18.46 7.20
CA LYS A 266 -8.32 -18.81 6.36
C LYS A 266 -9.19 -17.59 6.01
N LEU A 267 -8.56 -16.45 5.78
CA LEU A 267 -9.19 -15.20 5.37
C LEU A 267 -9.10 -14.96 3.86
N ALA A 268 -8.23 -15.68 3.15
CA ALA A 268 -7.94 -15.47 1.72
C ALA A 268 -9.21 -15.49 0.84
N ASP A 269 -10.09 -16.49 1.02
CA ASP A 269 -11.30 -16.66 0.21
C ASP A 269 -12.32 -15.51 0.35
N ASN A 270 -12.25 -14.73 1.42
CA ASN A 270 -13.13 -13.59 1.68
C ASN A 270 -12.35 -12.29 1.90
N THR A 271 -11.24 -12.12 1.19
CA THR A 271 -10.42 -10.89 1.22
C THR A 271 -10.15 -10.39 -0.19
N VAL A 272 -10.52 -9.14 -0.47
CA VAL A 272 -10.11 -8.44 -1.70
C VAL A 272 -8.73 -7.85 -1.49
N VAL A 273 -7.74 -8.30 -2.28
CA VAL A 273 -6.40 -7.72 -2.31
C VAL A 273 -6.25 -6.83 -3.52
N VAL A 274 -5.87 -5.57 -3.30
CA VAL A 274 -5.55 -4.60 -4.34
C VAL A 274 -4.07 -4.24 -4.22
N PHE A 275 -3.34 -4.29 -5.34
CA PHE A 275 -1.95 -3.85 -5.44
C PHE A 275 -1.84 -2.77 -6.52
N THR A 276 -1.27 -1.61 -6.16
CA THR A 276 -1.03 -0.51 -7.12
C THR A 276 0.04 0.46 -6.57
N SER A 277 0.37 1.52 -7.33
CA SER A 277 1.39 2.52 -7.00
C SER A 277 0.83 3.94 -7.10
N ASP A 278 1.41 4.91 -6.36
CA ASP A 278 1.00 6.31 -6.44
C ASP A 278 1.48 7.04 -7.68
N HIS A 279 2.62 6.63 -8.23
CA HIS A 279 3.15 7.04 -9.53
C HIS A 279 4.32 6.11 -9.88
N GLY A 280 4.76 6.18 -11.14
CA GLY A 280 5.91 5.44 -11.63
C GLY A 280 7.19 6.26 -11.53
N TYR A 281 8.29 5.59 -11.19
CA TYR A 281 9.63 6.15 -11.33
C TYR A 281 10.25 5.76 -12.67
N ASN A 282 11.05 6.67 -13.22
CA ASN A 282 11.81 6.45 -14.44
C ASN A 282 13.30 6.32 -14.09
N LEU A 283 13.91 5.17 -14.35
CA LEU A 283 15.33 4.87 -14.16
C LEU A 283 16.16 5.18 -15.42
N GLY A 284 15.73 6.15 -16.23
CA GLY A 284 16.38 6.53 -17.49
C GLY A 284 15.87 5.77 -18.72
N GLU A 285 14.77 5.03 -18.62
CA GLU A 285 14.10 4.38 -19.76
C GLU A 285 13.55 5.36 -20.79
N HIS A 286 13.24 6.59 -20.37
CA HIS A 286 12.93 7.70 -21.27
C HIS A 286 13.87 8.86 -20.91
N GLY A 287 14.82 9.12 -21.82
CA GLY A 287 15.96 10.04 -21.62
C GLY A 287 15.61 11.49 -21.37
#